data_AF-A0A9X7FZ32-F1
#
_entry.id   AF-A0A9X7FZ32-F1
#
_cell.length_a   1.000
_cell.length_b   1.000
_cell.length_c   1.000
_cell.angle_alpha   90.00
_cell.angle_beta   90.00
_cell.angle_gamma   90.00
#
_symmetry.space_group_name_H-M   'P 1'
#
loop_
_entity.id
_entity.type
_entity.pdbx_description
1 polymer ?
#
loop_
_entity_poly.entity_id
_entity_poly.type
_entity_poly.pdbx_seq_one_letter_code
_entity_poly.pdbx_strand_id
1 'polypeptide(L)' 'MLFKIPPNSKLKVTFFGPCNEVITNVSIINQLCTPKCQTITQYPDFKKYVTEVRSLSRC' A
#
# COMPACT_ATOMS: atom_id res chain seq x y z
N MET A 1 2.50 -10.61 -1.61
CA MET A 1 1.90 -9.74 -2.66
C MET A 1 2.91 -8.71 -3.18
N LEU A 2 2.98 -8.49 -4.49
CA LEU A 2 3.87 -7.50 -5.12
C LEU A 2 3.10 -6.21 -5.45
N PHE A 3 3.65 -5.06 -5.07
CA PHE A 3 3.07 -3.75 -5.35
C PHE A 3 4.07 -2.85 -6.09
N LYS A 4 3.61 -2.14 -7.11
CA LYS A 4 4.37 -1.10 -7.80
C LYS A 4 4.02 0.26 -7.20
N ILE A 5 4.97 0.91 -6.55
CA ILE A 5 4.82 2.23 -5.96
C ILE A 5 5.31 3.29 -6.95
N PRO A 6 4.50 4.31 -7.29
CA PRO A 6 4.93 5.42 -8.13
C PRO A 6 6.12 6.21 -7.53
N PRO A 7 6.81 7.03 -8.33
CA PRO A 7 7.84 7.94 -7.83
C PRO A 7 7.32 8.87 -6.73
N ASN A 8 8.18 9.22 -5.77
CA ASN A 8 7.91 10.18 -4.69
C ASN A 8 6.53 10.04 -4.04
N SER A 9 6.13 8.80 -3.77
CA SER A 9 4.79 8.46 -3.33
C SER A 9 4.79 7.48 -2.15
N LYS A 10 3.76 7.60 -1.32
CA LYS A 10 3.37 6.61 -0.32
C LYS A 10 2.18 5.81 -0.86
N LEU A 11 2.35 4.50 -0.98
CA LEU A 11 1.26 3.57 -1.24
C LEU A 11 0.71 3.07 0.10
N LYS A 12 -0.55 3.38 0.40
CA LYS A 12 -1.27 2.81 1.53
C LYS A 12 -2.11 1.63 1.04
N VAL A 13 -1.92 0.47 1.66
CA VAL A 13 -2.68 -0.75 1.39
C VAL A 13 -3.58 -1.01 2.58
N THR A 14 -4.89 -1.02 2.36
CA THR A 14 -5.90 -1.31 3.39
C THR A 14 -6.47 -2.70 3.14
N PHE A 15 -6.35 -3.58 4.13
CA PHE A 15 -6.89 -4.94 4.09
C PHE A 15 -8.27 -4.99 4.74
N PHE A 16 -9.21 -5.67 4.08
CA PHE A 16 -10.60 -5.78 4.49
C PHE A 16 -11.00 -7.23 4.75
N GLY A 17 -11.80 -7.43 5.79
CA GLY A 17 -12.37 -8.71 6.16
C GLY A 17 -13.66 -9.05 5.41
N PRO A 18 -14.30 -10.19 5.77
CA PRO A 18 -15.49 -10.69 5.09
C PRO A 18 -16.67 -9.71 5.08
N CYS A 19 -16.81 -8.90 6.14
CA CYS A 19 -17.88 -7.94 6.39
C CYS A 19 -17.53 -6.49 5.99
N ASN A 20 -16.52 -6.29 5.14
CA ASN A 20 -15.97 -4.98 4.74
C ASN A 20 -15.39 -4.13 5.90
N GLU A 21 -15.14 -4.74 7.05
CA GLU A 21 -14.38 -4.16 8.15
C GLU A 21 -12.91 -4.02 7.77
N VAL A 22 -12.26 -2.96 8.26
CA VAL A 22 -10.82 -2.76 8.09
C VAL A 22 -10.10 -3.66 9.09
N ILE A 23 -9.25 -4.56 8.59
CA ILE A 23 -8.40 -5.41 9.43
C ILE A 23 -7.13 -4.64 9.82
N THR A 24 -6.39 -4.16 8.82
CA THR A 24 -5.14 -3.43 9.03
C THR A 24 -4.77 -2.57 7.83
N ASN A 25 -3.82 -1.66 8.04
CA ASN A 25 -3.24 -0.82 7.01
C ASN A 25 -1.72 -0.99 7.00
N VAL A 26 -1.16 -1.18 5.81
CA VAL A 26 0.29 -1.16 5.58
C VAL A 26 0.61 0.02 4.68
N SER A 27 1.77 0.63 4.88
CA SER A 27 2.23 1.72 4.01
C SER A 27 3.63 1.42 3.48
N ILE A 28 3.82 1.67 2.20
CA ILE A 28 5.10 1.55 1.52
C ILE A 28 5.47 2.91 0.92
N ILE A 29 6.71 3.34 1.14
CA ILE A 29 7.21 4.63 0.68
C ILE A 29 8.20 4.38 -0.46
N ASN A 30 8.07 5.15 -1.54
CA ASN A 30 9.06 5.26 -2.59
C ASN A 30 9.51 6.72 -2.73
N GLN A 31 10.71 7.02 -2.23
CA GLN A 31 11.35 8.34 -2.36
C GLN A 31 12.19 8.48 -3.64
N LEU A 32 12.22 7.45 -4.49
CA LEU A 32 12.95 7.51 -5.75
C LEU A 32 12.13 8.25 -6.80
N CYS A 33 12.83 8.84 -7.77
CA CYS A 33 12.21 9.44 -8.96
C CYS A 33 11.73 8.41 -9.99
N THR A 34 11.89 7.11 -9.72
CA THR A 34 11.44 6.00 -10.58
C THR A 34 10.45 5.10 -9.86
N PRO A 35 9.55 4.40 -10.57
CA PRO A 35 8.67 3.42 -9.94
C PRO A 35 9.47 2.27 -9.31
N LYS A 36 9.07 1.84 -8.11
CA LYS A 36 9.70 0.71 -7.41
C LYS A 36 8.69 -0.39 -7.14
N CYS A 37 9.06 -1.63 -7.38
CA CYS A 37 8.27 -2.78 -6.97
C CYS A 37 8.72 -3.24 -5.58
N GLN A 38 7.77 -3.50 -4.69
CA GLN A 38 8.04 -4.02 -3.35
C GLN A 38 7.02 -5.08 -2.96
N THR A 39 7.52 -6.13 -2.30
CA THR A 39 6.70 -7.24 -1.86
C THR A 39 6.32 -7.06 -0.39
N ILE A 40 5.04 -7.21 -0.07
CA ILE A 40 4.56 -7.43 1.30
C ILE A 40 4.42 -8.95 1.47
N THR A 41 5.17 -9.52 2.41
CA THR A 41 5.16 -10.96 2.73
C THR A 41 4.38 -11.27 4.01
N GLN A 42 4.20 -10.28 4.88
CA GLN A 42 3.44 -10.41 6.13
C GLN A 42 2.17 -9.59 6.03
N TYR A 43 1.02 -10.25 6.07
CA TYR A 43 -0.31 -9.67 6.07
C TYR A 43 -1.28 -10.65 6.74
N PRO A 44 -2.37 -10.16 7.36
CA PRO A 44 -3.38 -11.04 7.94
C PRO A 44 -4.16 -11.77 6.84
N ASP A 45 -4.94 -12.77 7.20
CA ASP A 45 -5.97 -13.28 6.30
C ASP A 45 -6.98 -12.18 5.97
N PHE A 46 -7.33 -12.03 4.68
CA PHE A 46 -8.19 -10.94 4.20
C PHE A 46 -9.10 -11.40 3.06
N LYS A 47 -10.23 -10.71 2.85
CA LYS A 47 -11.13 -10.93 1.71
C LYS A 47 -10.73 -10.09 0.49
N LYS A 48 -10.38 -8.83 0.71
CA LYS A 48 -9.86 -7.92 -0.32
C LYS A 48 -8.89 -6.92 0.27
N TYR A 49 -8.15 -6.24 -0.59
CA TYR A 49 -7.38 -5.06 -0.23
C TYR A 49 -7.69 -3.92 -1.22
N VAL A 50 -7.46 -2.69 -0.79
CA VAL A 50 -7.51 -1.50 -1.64
C VAL A 50 -6.22 -0.73 -1.48
N THR A 51 -5.75 -0.09 -2.55
CA THR A 51 -4.55 0.71 -2.54
C THR A 51 -4.86 2.18 -2.80
N GLU A 52 -4.32 3.06 -1.97
CA GLU A 52 -4.35 4.51 -2.17
C GLU A 52 -2.93 5.03 -2.37
N VAL A 53 -2.72 5.92 -3.33
CA VAL A 53 -1.44 6.60 -3.56
C VAL A 53 -1.53 8.02 -3.00
N ARG A 54 -0.54 8.43 -2.23
CA ARG A 54 -0.39 9.80 -1.72
C ARG A 54 0.99 10.34 -2.10
N SER A 55 1.05 11.60 -2.50
CA SER A 55 2.32 12.26 -2.79
C SER A 55 3.14 12.45 -1.52
N LEU A 56 4.47 12.35 -1.63
CA LEU A 56 5.44 12.75 -0.60
C LEU A 56 5.93 14.20 -0.79
N SER A 57 5.36 14.94 -1.74
CA SER A 57 5.61 16.37 -1.91
C SER A 57 5.27 17.14 -0.64
N ARG A 58 5.88 18.33 -0.48
CA ARG A 58 5.57 19.23 0.62
C ARG A 58 4.08 19.65 0.56
N CYS A 59 3.43 19.62 1.72
CA CYS A 59 2.05 20.08 1.91
C CYS A 59 1.99 21.59 2.09
#